data_AF-A0A8T6IP89-F1
#
_entry.id   AF-A0A8T6IP89-F1
#
_cell.length_a   1.000
_cell.length_b   1.000
_cell.length_c   1.000
_cell.angle_alpha   90.00
_cell.angle_beta   90.00
_cell.angle_gamma   90.00
#
_symmetry.space_group_name_H-M   'P 1'
#
loop_
_entity.id
_entity.type
_entity.pdbx_description
1 polymer ?
#
loop_
_entity_poly.entity_id
_entity_poly.type
_entity_poly.pdbx_seq_one_letter_code
_entity_poly.pdbx_strand_id
1 'polypeptide(L)'
;RVKVAEDTTGATLQGFVRRHAVPGAKVFTDEATAYIGLGRDFDHAAVNHSVGEYVRGMVSTNGMESFWAALRRAYKGVYHKISAKHLGRYVGDFAGRHGIRGLDTLDMMGYLAGGMRGKRLTYRALIADNGLHSGARS
;
A
#
# COMPACT_ATOMS: atom_id res chain seq x y z
N ARG A 1 -0.36 3.37 -7.83
CA ARG A 1 0.72 2.34 -7.88
C ARG A 1 1.44 2.32 -6.54
N VAL A 2 1.95 1.16 -6.10
CA VAL A 2 2.74 1.05 -4.87
C VAL A 2 4.13 1.62 -5.10
N LYS A 3 4.64 2.42 -4.16
CA LYS A 3 5.99 2.98 -4.18
C LYS A 3 6.62 2.84 -2.80
N VAL A 4 7.89 2.46 -2.76
CA VAL A 4 8.70 2.53 -1.52
C VAL A 4 9.05 3.99 -1.29
N ALA A 5 8.69 4.52 -0.13
CA ALA A 5 9.10 5.84 0.30
C ALA A 5 10.49 5.76 0.95
N GLU A 6 11.30 6.79 0.74
CA GLU A 6 12.65 6.90 1.32
C GLU A 6 12.58 7.20 2.82
N ASP A 7 11.57 7.99 3.22
CA ASP A 7 11.29 8.34 4.60
C ASP A 7 9.76 8.49 4.84
N THR A 8 9.39 8.70 6.09
CA THR A 8 8.01 8.94 6.53
C THR A 8 7.75 10.41 6.89
N THR A 9 8.52 11.34 6.34
CA THR A 9 8.33 12.76 6.61
C THR A 9 7.04 13.29 5.97
N GLY A 10 6.52 14.38 6.54
CA GLY A 10 5.34 15.06 5.98
C GLY A 10 5.55 15.48 4.52
N ALA A 11 6.74 15.99 4.16
CA ALA A 11 7.03 16.39 2.78
C ALA A 11 6.91 15.20 1.80
N THR A 12 7.50 14.06 2.15
CA THR A 12 7.46 12.84 1.33
C THR A 12 6.04 12.29 1.20
N LEU A 13 5.35 12.11 2.33
CA LEU A 13 4.02 11.50 2.36
C LEU A 13 2.95 12.40 1.75
N GLN A 14 2.93 13.69 2.11
CA GLN A 14 1.97 14.63 1.52
C GLN A 14 2.24 14.83 0.02
N GLY A 15 3.52 14.88 -0.39
CA GLY A 15 3.88 14.90 -1.80
C GLY A 15 3.39 13.66 -2.56
N PHE A 16 3.37 12.49 -1.91
CA PHE A 16 2.77 11.30 -2.49
C PHE A 16 1.26 11.43 -2.67
N VAL A 17 0.54 11.93 -1.66
CA VAL A 17 -0.91 12.16 -1.74
C VAL A 17 -1.23 13.17 -2.84
N ARG A 18 -0.57 14.34 -2.87
CA ARG A 18 -0.76 15.39 -3.88
C ARG A 18 -0.58 14.92 -5.33
N ARG A 19 0.31 13.95 -5.56
CA ARG A 19 0.54 13.39 -6.90
C ARG A 19 -0.54 12.42 -7.36
N HIS A 20 -1.33 11.84 -6.46
CA HIS A 20 -2.24 10.73 -6.78
C HIS A 20 -3.70 10.99 -6.42
N ALA A 21 -3.99 11.95 -5.55
CA ALA A 21 -5.34 12.39 -5.22
C ALA A 21 -5.70 13.62 -6.05
N VAL A 22 -6.96 13.69 -6.47
CA VAL A 22 -7.52 14.86 -7.14
C VAL A 22 -7.66 15.99 -6.12
N PRO A 23 -7.24 17.24 -6.41
CA PRO A 23 -7.45 18.38 -5.52
C PRO A 23 -8.92 18.50 -5.10
N GLY A 24 -9.18 18.80 -3.83
CA GLY A 24 -10.53 18.85 -3.27
C GLY A 24 -11.18 17.49 -2.98
N ALA A 25 -10.52 16.37 -3.27
CA ALA A 25 -11.02 15.06 -2.88
C ALA A 25 -11.07 14.90 -1.34
N LYS A 26 -11.96 14.01 -0.89
CA LYS A 26 -11.99 13.54 0.50
C LYS A 26 -10.78 12.66 0.77
N VAL A 27 -9.97 13.04 1.76
CA VAL A 27 -8.80 12.27 2.20
C VAL A 27 -8.95 11.99 3.68
N PHE A 28 -8.93 10.70 4.06
CA PHE A 28 -9.03 10.29 5.46
C PHE A 28 -7.74 9.63 5.93
N THR A 29 -7.21 10.08 7.06
CA THR A 29 -5.96 9.57 7.65
C THR A 29 -6.14 9.21 9.12
N ASP A 30 -5.11 8.60 9.70
CA ASP A 30 -4.94 8.50 11.15
C ASP A 30 -4.39 9.82 11.72
N GLU A 31 -4.04 9.80 13.02
CA GLU A 31 -3.50 10.93 13.77
C GLU A 31 -2.03 11.27 13.48
N ALA A 32 -1.39 10.62 12.50
CA ALA A 32 0.04 10.83 12.26
C ALA A 32 0.34 12.29 11.85
N THR A 33 1.32 12.90 12.53
CA THR A 33 1.70 14.31 12.33
C THR A 33 2.16 14.63 10.91
N ALA A 34 2.66 13.63 10.19
CA ALA A 34 3.08 13.76 8.80
C ALA A 34 1.94 14.18 7.85
N TYR A 35 0.68 13.95 8.22
CA TYR A 35 -0.49 14.34 7.43
C TYR A 35 -1.02 15.75 7.77
N ILE A 36 -0.48 16.40 8.81
CA ILE A 36 -0.84 17.78 9.16
C ILE A 36 -0.45 18.70 8.00
N GLY A 37 -1.45 19.34 7.39
CA GLY A 37 -1.28 20.24 6.25
C GLY A 37 -1.98 19.79 4.96
N LEU A 38 -2.49 18.56 4.89
CA LEU A 38 -3.28 18.09 3.74
C LEU A 38 -4.58 18.87 3.56
N GLY A 39 -5.16 19.42 4.63
CA GLY A 39 -6.37 20.23 4.57
C GLY A 39 -6.27 21.52 3.73
N ARG A 40 -5.07 21.92 3.29
CA ARG A 40 -4.89 23.03 2.34
C ARG A 40 -5.31 22.67 0.91
N ASP A 41 -5.20 21.40 0.55
CA ASP A 41 -5.38 20.90 -0.82
C ASP A 41 -6.59 19.95 -0.95
N PHE A 42 -7.09 19.42 0.18
CA PHE A 42 -8.08 18.34 0.25
C PHE A 42 -9.14 18.59 1.32
N ASP A 43 -10.31 17.98 1.17
CA ASP A 43 -11.28 17.79 2.25
C ASP A 43 -10.74 16.70 3.19
N HIS A 44 -9.79 17.11 4.04
CA HIS A 44 -9.02 16.21 4.90
C HIS A 44 -9.65 16.08 6.28
N ALA A 45 -9.85 14.83 6.72
CA ALA A 45 -10.23 14.52 8.09
C ALA A 45 -9.37 13.38 8.64
N ALA A 46 -9.16 13.39 9.95
CA ALA A 46 -8.43 12.35 10.66
C ALA A 46 -9.29 11.71 11.76
N VAL A 47 -9.08 10.43 11.99
CA VAL A 47 -9.51 9.73 13.20
C VAL A 47 -8.35 9.69 14.19
N ASN A 48 -8.67 9.69 15.48
CA ASN A 48 -7.66 9.68 16.54
C ASN A 48 -7.76 8.41 17.37
N HIS A 49 -6.92 7.42 17.04
CA HIS A 49 -6.93 6.13 17.72
C HIS A 49 -6.48 6.23 19.18
N SER A 50 -5.66 7.23 19.52
CA SER A 50 -5.16 7.41 20.89
C SER A 50 -6.26 7.70 21.92
N VAL A 51 -7.39 8.26 21.48
CA VAL A 51 -8.56 8.53 22.33
C VAL A 51 -9.70 7.53 22.09
N GLY A 52 -9.43 6.43 21.39
CA GLY A 52 -10.42 5.40 21.07
C GLY A 52 -11.39 5.77 19.94
N GLU A 53 -11.10 6.81 19.15
CA GLU A 53 -11.91 7.19 18.00
C GLU A 53 -11.43 6.47 16.75
N TYR A 54 -12.16 5.45 16.31
CA TYR A 54 -11.86 4.67 15.10
C TYR A 54 -12.75 5.04 13.90
N VAL A 55 -13.92 5.65 14.15
CA VAL A 55 -14.88 6.06 13.13
C VAL A 55 -15.54 7.36 13.55
N ARG A 56 -15.58 8.35 12.65
CA ARG A 56 -16.31 9.62 12.82
C ARG A 56 -17.20 9.87 11.59
N GLY A 57 -18.45 9.40 11.64
CA GLY A 57 -19.34 9.42 10.48
C GLY A 57 -18.76 8.58 9.33
N MET A 58 -18.47 9.20 8.19
CA MET A 58 -17.81 8.53 7.05
C MET A 58 -16.28 8.50 7.14
N VAL A 59 -15.67 9.18 8.12
CA VAL A 59 -14.22 9.26 8.28
C VAL A 59 -13.73 8.02 9.04
N SER A 60 -12.93 7.18 8.37
CA SER A 60 -12.27 6.02 8.99
C SER A 60 -11.05 5.57 8.19
N THR A 61 -10.12 4.89 8.86
CA THR A 61 -8.96 4.20 8.26
C THR A 61 -9.13 2.68 8.15
N ASN A 62 -10.31 2.17 8.54
CA ASN A 62 -10.63 0.74 8.63
C ASN A 62 -10.30 -0.07 7.37
N GLY A 63 -10.52 0.50 6.18
CA GLY A 63 -10.19 -0.15 4.92
C GLY A 63 -8.70 -0.43 4.79
N MET A 64 -7.85 0.55 5.13
CA MET A 64 -6.40 0.41 5.10
C MET A 64 -5.90 -0.53 6.21
N GLU A 65 -6.50 -0.49 7.39
CA GLU A 65 -6.18 -1.43 8.47
C GLU A 65 -6.49 -2.89 8.08
N SER A 66 -7.66 -3.12 7.48
CA SER A 66 -8.05 -4.43 6.97
C SER A 66 -7.07 -4.94 5.90
N PHE A 67 -6.64 -4.06 4.99
CA PHE A 67 -5.60 -4.36 4.01
C PHE A 67 -4.29 -4.81 4.68
N TRP A 68 -3.79 -4.04 5.65
CA TRP A 68 -2.55 -4.38 6.35
C TRP A 68 -2.69 -5.63 7.23
N ALA A 69 -3.86 -5.91 7.78
CA ALA A 69 -4.15 -7.13 8.51
C ALA A 69 -4.08 -8.36 7.60
N ALA A 70 -4.63 -8.27 6.38
CA ALA A 70 -4.55 -9.34 5.39
C ALA A 70 -3.09 -9.62 4.97
N LEU A 71 -2.30 -8.57 4.69
CA LEU A 71 -0.89 -8.72 4.35
C LEU A 71 -0.09 -9.36 5.50
N ARG A 72 -0.32 -8.92 6.75
CA ARG A 72 0.34 -9.49 7.94
C ARG A 72 0.00 -10.96 8.15
N ARG A 73 -1.25 -11.37 7.90
CA ARG A 73 -1.64 -12.79 7.93
C ARG A 73 -0.91 -13.60 6.86
N ALA A 74 -0.82 -13.08 5.64
CA ALA A 74 -0.12 -13.76 4.56
C ALA A 74 1.39 -13.86 4.80
N TYR A 75 2.01 -12.84 5.39
CA TYR A 75 3.40 -12.90 5.83
C TYR A 75 3.64 -14.07 6.80
N LYS A 76 2.76 -14.23 7.80
CA LYS A 76 2.86 -15.28 8.82
C LYS A 76 2.55 -16.68 8.26
N GLY A 77 1.56 -16.81 7.38
CA GLY A 77 1.03 -18.11 6.94
C GLY A 77 1.56 -18.63 5.61
N VAL A 78 1.94 -17.75 4.67
CA VAL A 78 2.29 -18.13 3.29
C VAL A 78 3.77 -17.87 3.00
N TYR A 79 4.26 -16.66 3.29
CA TYR A 79 5.57 -16.23 2.79
C TYR A 79 6.73 -16.55 3.73
N HIS A 80 6.51 -16.55 5.05
CA HIS A 80 7.49 -16.81 6.12
C HIS A 80 8.77 -15.93 6.14
N LYS A 81 9.11 -15.26 5.03
CA LYS A 81 10.21 -14.31 4.86
C LYS A 81 9.92 -13.34 3.72
N ILE A 82 9.95 -12.05 4.02
CA ILE A 82 9.85 -10.97 3.02
C ILE A 82 11.03 -10.03 3.27
N SER A 83 11.87 -9.85 2.26
CA SER A 83 12.99 -8.90 2.32
C SER A 83 12.58 -7.52 1.82
N ALA A 84 13.28 -6.48 2.27
CA ALA A 84 13.07 -5.11 1.79
C ALA A 84 13.18 -5.03 0.26
N LYS A 85 14.15 -5.75 -0.32
CA LYS A 85 14.34 -5.91 -1.77
C LYS A 85 13.09 -6.33 -2.54
N HIS A 86 12.24 -7.17 -1.95
CA HIS A 86 11.05 -7.72 -2.62
C HIS A 86 9.73 -7.21 -2.04
N LEU A 87 9.75 -6.45 -0.94
CA LEU A 87 8.55 -5.96 -0.26
C LEU A 87 7.57 -5.26 -1.20
N GLY A 88 8.07 -4.41 -2.09
CA GLY A 88 7.24 -3.72 -3.08
C GLY A 88 6.47 -4.65 -4.02
N ARG A 89 6.99 -5.84 -4.34
CA ARG A 89 6.29 -6.85 -5.16
C ARG A 89 5.12 -7.47 -4.39
N TYR A 90 5.32 -7.79 -3.12
CA TYR A 90 4.27 -8.33 -2.26
C TYR A 90 3.15 -7.32 -2.01
N VAL A 91 3.50 -6.09 -1.65
CA VAL A 91 2.51 -5.02 -1.45
C VAL A 91 1.77 -4.73 -2.76
N GLY A 92 2.47 -4.75 -3.90
CA GLY A 92 1.87 -4.62 -5.23
C GLY A 92 0.85 -5.71 -5.56
N ASP A 93 1.16 -6.97 -5.28
CA ASP A 93 0.23 -8.10 -5.44
C ASP A 93 -1.01 -7.93 -4.58
N PHE A 94 -0.84 -7.62 -3.29
CA PHE A 94 -1.97 -7.39 -2.38
C PHE A 94 -2.84 -6.21 -2.80
N ALA A 95 -2.23 -5.10 -3.23
CA ALA A 95 -2.96 -3.93 -3.73
C ALA A 95 -3.78 -4.28 -4.99
N GLY A 96 -3.19 -5.06 -5.90
CA GLY A 96 -3.89 -5.56 -7.09
C GLY A 96 -5.09 -6.44 -6.72
N ARG A 97 -4.88 -7.43 -5.85
CA ARG A 97 -5.94 -8.32 -5.35
C ARG A 97 -7.05 -7.57 -4.64
N HIS A 98 -6.70 -6.58 -3.82
CA HIS A 98 -7.68 -5.76 -3.12
C HIS A 98 -8.55 -4.95 -4.09
N GLY A 99 -7.96 -4.42 -5.18
CA GLY A 99 -8.69 -3.68 -6.21
C GLY A 99 -9.66 -4.53 -7.02
N ILE A 100 -9.38 -5.83 -7.19
CA ILE A 100 -10.23 -6.76 -7.97
C ILE A 100 -11.08 -7.69 -7.11
N ARG A 101 -11.13 -7.48 -5.79
CA ARG A 101 -11.80 -8.38 -4.82
C ARG A 101 -13.31 -8.55 -5.02
N GLY A 102 -13.94 -7.67 -5.80
CA GLY A 102 -15.36 -7.73 -6.12
C GLY A 102 -15.66 -8.43 -7.45
N LEU A 103 -14.65 -8.86 -8.20
CA LEU A 103 -14.85 -9.60 -9.44
C LEU A 103 -15.22 -11.06 -9.16
N ASP A 104 -15.93 -11.67 -10.09
CA ASP A 104 -16.09 -13.12 -10.11
C ASP A 104 -14.73 -13.82 -10.27
N THR A 105 -14.66 -15.09 -9.89
CA THR A 105 -13.45 -15.92 -9.97
C THR A 105 -12.88 -15.96 -11.38
N LEU A 106 -13.71 -16.13 -12.42
CA LEU A 106 -13.23 -16.19 -13.81
C LEU A 106 -12.69 -14.84 -14.28
N ASP A 107 -13.36 -13.75 -13.92
CA ASP A 107 -12.91 -12.39 -14.24
C ASP A 107 -11.60 -12.04 -13.52
N MET A 108 -11.45 -12.45 -12.27
CA MET A 108 -10.21 -12.31 -11.52
C MET A 108 -9.06 -13.05 -12.22
N MET A 109 -9.28 -14.30 -12.64
CA MET A 109 -8.28 -15.09 -13.37
C MET A 109 -7.91 -14.41 -14.69
N GLY A 110 -8.89 -13.93 -15.45
CA GLY A 110 -8.69 -13.19 -16.70
C GLY A 110 -7.88 -11.91 -16.49
N TYR A 111 -8.21 -11.12 -15.45
CA TYR A 111 -7.49 -9.90 -15.09
C TYR A 111 -6.02 -10.19 -14.74
N LEU A 112 -5.77 -11.22 -13.93
CA LEU A 112 -4.41 -11.62 -13.55
C LEU A 112 -3.61 -12.09 -14.76
N ALA A 113 -4.18 -12.95 -15.61
CA ALA A 113 -3.53 -13.45 -16.82
C ALA A 113 -3.21 -12.31 -17.80
N GLY A 114 -4.16 -11.38 -18.01
CA GLY A 114 -3.94 -10.17 -18.80
C GLY A 114 -2.81 -9.30 -18.25
N GLY A 115 -2.73 -9.17 -16.92
CA GLY A 115 -1.68 -8.45 -16.22
C GLY A 115 -0.27 -9.03 -16.39
N MET A 116 -0.15 -10.32 -16.74
CA MET A 116 1.13 -11.00 -16.98
C MET A 116 1.65 -10.86 -18.41
N ARG A 117 0.79 -10.48 -19.37
CA ARG A 117 1.16 -10.39 -20.80
C ARG A 117 2.34 -9.43 -21.00
N GLY A 118 3.38 -9.92 -21.70
CA GLY A 118 4.59 -9.15 -22.00
C GLY A 118 5.51 -8.88 -20.81
N LYS A 119 5.20 -9.42 -19.62
CA LYS A 119 6.02 -9.26 -18.41
C LYS A 119 6.74 -10.57 -18.09
N ARG A 120 8.07 -10.54 -18.06
CA ARG A 120 8.90 -11.68 -17.67
C ARG A 120 9.87 -11.26 -16.57
N LEU A 121 9.85 -11.98 -15.44
CA LEU A 121 10.84 -11.84 -14.37
C LEU A 121 11.85 -12.97 -14.49
N THR A 122 13.06 -12.66 -14.93
CA THR A 122 14.16 -13.63 -14.99
C THR A 122 14.84 -13.75 -13.63
N TYR A 123 15.49 -14.89 -13.36
CA TYR A 123 16.26 -15.07 -12.14
C TYR A 123 17.34 -13.98 -11.97
N ARG A 124 18.05 -13.64 -13.06
CA ARG A 124 19.02 -12.53 -13.08
C ARG A 124 18.39 -11.20 -12.63
N ALA A 125 17.20 -10.87 -13.11
CA ALA A 125 16.50 -9.65 -12.71
C ALA A 125 15.93 -9.73 -11.29
N LEU A 126 15.59 -10.92 -10.80
CA LEU A 126 15.14 -11.14 -9.43
C LEU A 126 16.27 -10.89 -8.43
N ILE A 127 17.48 -11.37 -8.71
CA ILE A 127 18.63 -11.24 -7.80
C ILE A 127 19.45 -9.96 -8.03
N ALA A 128 19.26 -9.24 -9.13
CA ALA A 128 19.94 -7.98 -9.41
C ALA A 128 19.83 -7.01 -8.24
N ASP A 129 20.92 -6.32 -7.93
CA ASP A 129 20.92 -5.34 -6.83
C ASP A 129 19.96 -4.18 -7.12
N ASN A 130 19.29 -3.71 -6.08
CA ASN A 130 18.36 -2.58 -6.14
C ASN A 130 18.54 -1.63 -4.94
N GLY A 131 19.70 -1.69 -4.27
CA GLY A 131 20.00 -0.85 -3.11
C GLY A 131 19.28 -1.25 -1.83
N LEU A 132 18.48 -2.33 -1.84
CA LEU A 132 17.74 -2.81 -0.67
C LEU A 132 18.26 -4.19 -0.23
N HIS A 133 18.32 -4.38 1.08
CA HIS A 133 18.79 -5.64 1.66
C HIS A 133 17.93 -6.83 1.24
N SER A 134 18.58 -7.89 0.73
CA SER A 134 17.93 -9.10 0.21
C SER A 134 17.48 -10.06 1.31
N GLY A 135 17.95 -9.88 2.55
CA GLY A 135 17.67 -10.79 3.66
C GLY A 135 18.40 -12.13 3.56
N ALA A 136 19.24 -12.35 2.54
CA ALA A 136 20.18 -13.47 2.53
C ALA A 136 21.22 -13.24 3.63
N ARG A 137 21.56 -14.28 4.39
CA ARG A 137 22.74 -14.21 5.28
C ARG A 137 23.96 -14.16 4.35
N SER A 138 24.80 -13.15 4.53
CA SER A 138 26.14 -13.08 3.93
C SER A 138 26.99 -14.24 4.41
#